data_AF-A0A4U9CXR0-F1
#
_entry.id   AF-A0A4U9CXR0-F1
#
_cell.length_a   1.000
_cell.length_b   1.000
_cell.length_c   1.000
_cell.angle_alpha   90.00
_cell.angle_beta   90.00
_cell.angle_gamma   90.00
#
_symmetry.space_group_name_H-M   'P 1'
#
loop_
_entity.id
_entity.type
_entity.pdbx_description
1 polymer ?
#
loop_
_entity_poly.entity_id
_entity_poly.type
_entity_poly.pdbx_seq_one_letter_code
_entity_poly.pdbx_strand_id
1 'polypeptide(L)'
;MMTLTEMAPAIEIYSIDEAFVNLAGISSYMPLETFGQQMRARVLKHTGLTVGVGIAPTKTLAKLANFAAKRGAKTGGVVELSNRDRQRKLLALVPVHEVWGVGRRIAKKAGADGHRNALQLADSSTWVIRKHFNVVLERTVRELRGESCLQTDEFAPTKQQIICSRSFGHHITQYSDMHQAVCAYAERAAEKLRVEKQYCRAG
;
A
#
# COMPACT_ATOMS: atom_id res chain seq x y z
N MET A 1 10.86 8.07 -9.07
CA MET A 1 10.43 8.91 -7.94
C MET A 1 10.64 10.40 -8.17
N MET A 2 11.82 10.88 -8.62
CA MET A 2 12.07 12.32 -8.90
C MET A 2 10.98 13.00 -9.74
N THR A 3 10.48 12.33 -10.78
CA THR A 3 9.41 12.85 -11.64
C THR A 3 8.11 13.20 -10.90
N LEU A 4 7.79 12.48 -9.83
CA LEU A 4 6.58 12.76 -9.05
C LEU A 4 6.82 13.96 -8.12
N THR A 5 8.02 14.08 -7.54
CA THR A 5 8.39 15.14 -6.58
C THR A 5 8.27 16.54 -7.20
N GLU A 6 8.46 16.66 -8.51
CA GLU A 6 8.28 17.93 -9.25
C GLU A 6 6.81 18.33 -9.46
N MET A 7 5.85 17.40 -9.26
CA MET A 7 4.43 17.62 -9.59
C MET A 7 3.56 17.90 -8.38
N ALA A 8 4.02 17.60 -7.17
CA ALA A 8 3.19 17.63 -5.98
C ALA A 8 3.95 18.15 -4.74
N PRO A 9 3.25 18.77 -3.77
CA PRO A 9 3.87 19.36 -2.59
C PRO A 9 4.65 18.37 -1.72
N ALA A 10 4.15 17.13 -1.59
CA ALA A 10 4.78 16.11 -0.76
C ALA A 10 4.48 14.70 -1.29
N ILE A 11 5.44 13.78 -1.06
CA ILE A 11 5.36 12.39 -1.49
C ILE A 11 5.91 11.49 -0.39
N GLU A 12 5.19 10.40 -0.13
CA GLU A 12 5.63 9.30 0.73
C GLU A 12 5.90 8.06 -0.13
N ILE A 13 7.14 7.58 -0.08
CA ILE A 13 7.55 6.35 -0.78
C ILE A 13 7.06 5.15 0.02
N TYR A 14 6.17 4.35 -0.58
CA TYR A 14 5.61 3.14 0.06
C TYR A 14 6.39 1.89 -0.33
N SER A 15 6.80 1.78 -1.60
CA SER A 15 7.66 0.72 -2.14
C SER A 15 8.49 1.27 -3.31
N ILE A 16 9.25 0.40 -3.98
CA ILE A 16 10.05 0.79 -5.16
C ILE A 16 9.15 1.32 -6.29
N ASP A 17 7.93 0.77 -6.41
CA ASP A 17 6.97 1.01 -7.47
C ASP A 17 5.69 1.75 -7.02
N GLU A 18 5.54 2.05 -5.73
CA GLU A 18 4.35 2.73 -5.20
C GLU A 18 4.72 3.91 -4.29
N ALA A 19 3.98 5.01 -4.46
CA ALA A 19 4.07 6.18 -3.59
C ALA A 19 2.66 6.72 -3.29
N PHE A 20 2.51 7.35 -2.13
CA PHE A 20 1.40 8.23 -1.83
C PHE A 20 1.81 9.67 -2.15
N VAL A 21 0.92 10.41 -2.78
CA VAL A 21 1.16 11.81 -3.19
C VAL A 21 0.15 12.69 -2.51
N ASN A 22 0.61 13.74 -1.83
CA ASN A 22 -0.27 14.74 -1.25
C ASN A 22 -0.81 15.67 -2.35
N LEU A 23 -2.13 15.72 -2.50
CA LEU A 23 -2.81 16.54 -3.51
C LEU A 23 -3.52 17.76 -2.92
N ALA A 24 -3.26 18.09 -1.65
CA ALA A 24 -3.85 19.25 -1.00
C ALA A 24 -3.62 20.52 -1.82
N GLY A 25 -4.68 21.29 -2.05
CA GLY A 25 -4.67 22.53 -2.83
C GLY A 25 -4.78 22.35 -4.36
N ILE A 26 -4.49 21.17 -4.92
CA ILE A 26 -4.52 20.95 -6.38
C ILE A 26 -5.93 21.09 -6.95
N SER A 27 -6.94 20.61 -6.21
CA SER A 27 -8.36 20.69 -6.62
C SER A 27 -8.87 22.12 -6.79
N SER A 28 -8.20 23.11 -6.20
CA SER A 28 -8.55 24.53 -6.34
C SER A 28 -8.12 25.10 -7.69
N TYR A 29 -7.16 24.46 -8.38
CA TYR A 29 -6.60 24.92 -9.65
C TYR A 29 -7.04 24.05 -10.82
N MET A 30 -7.27 22.76 -10.61
CA MET A 30 -7.69 21.84 -11.67
C MET A 30 -8.41 20.60 -11.15
N PRO A 31 -9.23 19.93 -11.99
CA PRO A 31 -9.82 18.65 -11.63
C PRO A 31 -8.74 17.59 -11.30
N LEU A 32 -8.93 16.88 -10.18
CA LEU A 32 -7.97 15.87 -9.71
C LEU A 32 -7.78 14.72 -10.71
N GLU A 33 -8.84 14.35 -11.43
CA GLU A 33 -8.75 13.33 -12.48
C GLU A 33 -7.82 13.77 -13.62
N THR A 34 -7.92 15.04 -14.06
CA THR A 34 -7.01 15.64 -15.05
C THR A 34 -5.57 15.64 -14.55
N PHE A 35 -5.36 16.00 -13.28
CA PHE A 35 -4.02 15.96 -12.67
C PHE A 35 -3.45 14.53 -12.65
N GLY A 36 -4.26 13.54 -12.28
CA GLY A 36 -3.87 12.13 -12.33
C GLY A 36 -3.48 11.65 -13.73
N GLN A 37 -4.19 12.10 -14.77
CA GLN A 37 -3.84 11.79 -16.15
C GLN A 37 -2.51 12.42 -16.57
N GLN A 38 -2.27 13.68 -16.18
CA GLN A 38 -0.99 14.36 -16.43
C GLN A 38 0.18 13.64 -15.73
N MET A 39 -0.03 13.22 -14.48
CA MET A 39 0.96 12.46 -13.73
C MET A 39 1.32 11.15 -14.44
N ARG A 40 0.31 10.38 -14.84
CA ARG A 40 0.51 9.13 -15.58
C ARG A 40 1.25 9.35 -16.90
N ALA A 41 0.87 10.37 -17.67
CA ALA A 41 1.53 10.71 -18.94
C ALA A 41 3.00 11.11 -18.73
N ARG A 42 3.31 11.88 -17.67
CA ARG A 42 4.67 12.28 -17.36
C ARG A 42 5.53 11.11 -16.91
N VAL A 43 5.00 10.23 -16.06
CA VAL A 43 5.71 9.00 -15.65
C VAL A 43 6.01 8.13 -16.88
N LEU A 44 5.03 7.94 -17.77
CA LEU A 44 5.23 7.19 -19.02
C LEU A 44 6.32 7.83 -19.89
N LYS A 45 6.29 9.16 -20.06
CA LYS A 45 7.28 9.88 -20.86
C LYS A 45 8.71 9.74 -20.31
N HIS A 46 8.88 9.80 -19.00
CA HIS A 46 10.21 9.82 -18.37
C HIS A 46 10.77 8.42 -18.10
N THR A 47 9.92 7.42 -17.91
CA THR A 47 10.34 6.07 -17.48
C THR A 47 10.00 4.97 -18.47
N GLY A 48 9.11 5.23 -19.44
CA GLY A 48 8.53 4.21 -20.32
C GLY A 48 7.50 3.29 -19.63
N LEU A 49 7.22 3.49 -18.33
CA LEU A 49 6.34 2.63 -17.55
C LEU A 49 4.92 3.20 -17.45
N THR A 50 3.92 2.33 -17.62
CA THR A 50 2.52 2.68 -17.34
C THR A 50 2.23 2.54 -15.86
N VAL A 51 1.52 3.51 -15.28
CA VAL A 51 1.08 3.49 -13.88
C VAL A 51 -0.43 3.67 -13.77
N GLY A 52 -1.00 3.13 -12.69
CA GLY A 52 -2.36 3.46 -12.25
C GLY A 52 -2.30 4.57 -11.21
N VAL A 53 -3.30 5.47 -11.24
CA VAL A 53 -3.42 6.56 -10.26
C VAL A 53 -4.77 6.46 -9.56
N GLY A 54 -4.74 6.25 -8.24
CA GLY A 54 -5.92 6.28 -7.38
C GLY A 54 -5.92 7.52 -6.51
N ILE A 55 -6.98 8.30 -6.56
CA ILE A 55 -7.14 9.55 -5.81
C ILE A 55 -8.33 9.41 -4.87
N ALA A 56 -8.12 9.65 -3.58
CA ALA A 56 -9.19 9.62 -2.58
C ALA A 56 -8.79 10.38 -1.30
N PRO A 57 -9.76 10.67 -0.40
CA PRO A 57 -9.50 11.39 0.86
C PRO A 57 -8.61 10.65 1.88
N THR A 58 -8.49 9.33 1.78
CA THR A 58 -7.73 8.49 2.71
C THR A 58 -6.81 7.53 1.96
N LYS A 59 -5.72 7.08 2.60
CA LYS A 59 -4.74 6.18 1.97
C LYS A 59 -5.39 4.86 1.53
N THR A 60 -6.28 4.33 2.37
CA THR A 60 -6.98 3.07 2.07
C THR A 60 -7.92 3.23 0.87
N LEU A 61 -8.70 4.32 0.81
CA LEU A 61 -9.54 4.59 -0.37
C LEU A 61 -8.69 4.87 -1.61
N ALA A 62 -7.52 5.51 -1.49
CA ALA A 62 -6.64 5.78 -2.61
C ALA A 62 -6.03 4.48 -3.17
N LYS A 63 -5.64 3.54 -2.31
CA LYS A 63 -5.22 2.18 -2.74
C LYS A 63 -6.36 1.44 -3.44
N LEU A 64 -7.58 1.55 -2.93
CA LEU A 64 -8.76 0.92 -3.53
C LEU A 64 -9.16 1.56 -4.87
N ALA A 65 -9.01 2.89 -5.00
CA ALA A 65 -9.13 3.61 -6.26
C ALA A 65 -8.07 3.12 -7.27
N ASN A 66 -6.80 2.99 -6.85
CA ASN A 66 -5.72 2.53 -7.72
C ASN A 66 -5.95 1.07 -8.18
N PHE A 67 -6.45 0.22 -7.29
CA PHE A 67 -6.88 -1.13 -7.63
C PHE A 67 -7.94 -1.13 -8.75
N ALA A 68 -8.95 -0.26 -8.65
CA ALA A 68 -9.97 -0.10 -9.69
C ALA A 68 -9.40 0.49 -10.98
N ALA A 69 -8.46 1.44 -10.87
CA ALA A 69 -7.78 2.07 -12.00
C ALA A 69 -7.02 1.04 -12.86
N LYS A 70 -6.40 0.04 -12.22
CA LYS A 70 -5.65 -1.02 -12.91
C LYS A 70 -6.54 -2.08 -13.57
N ARG A 71 -7.80 -2.24 -13.17
CA ARG A 71 -8.67 -3.36 -13.60
C ARG A 71 -9.60 -3.05 -14.79
N GLY A 72 -9.80 -1.79 -15.16
CA GLY A 72 -10.78 -1.44 -16.20
C GLY A 72 -10.21 -0.56 -17.29
N ALA A 73 -10.31 -0.99 -18.56
CA ALA A 73 -9.98 -0.14 -19.71
C ALA A 73 -10.81 1.17 -19.71
N LYS A 74 -12.02 1.13 -19.13
CA LYS A 74 -12.94 2.27 -19.03
C LYS A 74 -12.48 3.39 -18.07
N THR A 75 -11.51 3.15 -17.20
CA THR A 75 -11.02 4.17 -16.25
C THR A 75 -9.88 5.02 -16.81
N GLY A 76 -9.32 4.63 -17.97
CA GLY A 76 -8.13 5.31 -18.50
C GLY A 76 -6.92 5.28 -17.56
N GLY A 77 -6.87 4.34 -16.60
CA GLY A 77 -5.78 4.23 -15.62
C GLY A 77 -5.83 5.23 -14.47
N VAL A 78 -6.90 6.02 -14.33
CA VAL A 78 -7.08 6.97 -13.22
C VAL A 78 -8.47 6.78 -12.60
N VAL A 79 -8.55 6.70 -11.28
CA VAL A 79 -9.83 6.67 -10.55
C VAL A 79 -9.79 7.68 -9.42
N GLU A 80 -10.79 8.54 -9.40
CA GLU A 80 -10.95 9.64 -8.46
C GLU A 80 -12.20 9.38 -7.59
N LEU A 81 -12.04 9.40 -6.27
CA LEU A 81 -13.06 9.02 -5.27
C LEU A 81 -13.29 10.12 -4.22
N SER A 82 -13.28 11.41 -4.57
CA SER A 82 -13.68 12.47 -3.63
C SER A 82 -15.19 12.46 -3.37
N ASN A 83 -15.99 12.01 -4.34
CA ASN A 83 -17.44 11.88 -4.19
C ASN A 83 -17.83 10.61 -3.42
N ARG A 84 -18.65 10.77 -2.37
CA ARG A 84 -19.08 9.68 -1.48
C ARG A 84 -19.91 8.61 -2.19
N ASP A 85 -20.76 8.96 -3.14
CA ASP A 85 -21.56 7.99 -3.89
C ASP A 85 -20.68 7.13 -4.79
N ARG A 86 -19.66 7.73 -5.43
CA ARG A 86 -18.64 6.99 -6.18
C ARG A 86 -17.87 6.04 -5.26
N GLN A 87 -17.47 6.49 -4.06
CA GLN A 87 -16.84 5.63 -3.05
C GLN A 87 -17.72 4.41 -2.76
N ARG A 88 -18.99 4.62 -2.36
CA ARG A 88 -19.91 3.54 -1.97
C ARG A 88 -20.16 2.55 -3.12
N LYS A 89 -20.34 3.04 -4.35
CA LYS A 89 -20.48 2.20 -5.54
C LYS A 89 -19.27 1.29 -5.74
N LEU A 90 -18.06 1.82 -5.64
CA LEU A 90 -16.86 1.01 -5.79
C LEU A 90 -16.68 0.02 -4.63
N LEU A 91 -16.90 0.46 -3.39
CA LEU A 91 -16.82 -0.40 -2.21
C LEU A 91 -17.75 -1.62 -2.28
N ALA A 92 -18.92 -1.48 -2.91
CA ALA A 92 -19.87 -2.58 -3.10
C ALA A 92 -19.32 -3.67 -4.03
N LEU A 93 -18.46 -3.29 -4.98
CA LEU A 93 -17.90 -4.17 -6.00
C LEU A 93 -16.57 -4.84 -5.58
N VAL A 94 -15.90 -4.30 -4.55
CA VAL A 94 -14.59 -4.78 -4.12
C VAL A 94 -14.74 -5.85 -3.03
N PRO A 95 -14.29 -7.10 -3.26
CA PRO A 95 -14.26 -8.13 -2.22
C PRO A 95 -13.44 -7.70 -1.00
N VAL A 96 -13.83 -8.16 0.19
CA VAL A 96 -13.19 -7.76 1.46
C VAL A 96 -11.68 -8.07 1.50
N HIS A 97 -11.24 -9.14 0.83
CA HIS A 97 -9.84 -9.57 0.80
C HIS A 97 -8.95 -8.71 -0.11
N GLU A 98 -9.53 -7.84 -0.93
CA GLU A 98 -8.81 -6.89 -1.77
C GLU A 98 -8.59 -5.55 -1.05
N VAL A 99 -9.19 -5.36 0.12
CA VAL A 99 -9.00 -4.16 0.94
C VAL A 99 -7.59 -4.15 1.52
N TRP A 100 -6.86 -3.05 1.28
CA TRP A 100 -5.53 -2.86 1.84
C TRP A 100 -5.55 -2.94 3.38
N GLY A 101 -4.66 -3.77 3.94
CA GLY A 101 -4.62 -4.10 5.37
C GLY A 101 -5.46 -5.33 5.78
N VAL A 102 -6.27 -5.90 4.88
CA VAL A 102 -7.07 -7.11 5.15
C VAL A 102 -6.37 -8.36 4.62
N GLY A 103 -5.57 -9.01 5.48
CA GLY A 103 -4.91 -10.27 5.14
C GLY A 103 -5.86 -11.49 5.12
N ARG A 104 -5.40 -12.63 4.57
CA ARG A 104 -6.17 -13.87 4.40
C ARG A 104 -6.95 -14.32 5.66
N ARG A 105 -6.33 -14.27 6.85
CA ARG A 105 -6.98 -14.65 8.11
C ARG A 105 -8.11 -13.70 8.49
N ILE A 106 -7.89 -12.39 8.32
CA ILE A 106 -8.90 -11.36 8.59
C ILE A 106 -10.05 -11.50 7.59
N ALA A 107 -9.76 -11.65 6.29
CA ALA A 107 -10.77 -11.84 5.26
C ALA A 107 -11.65 -13.08 5.53
N LYS A 108 -11.05 -14.21 5.93
CA LYS A 108 -11.81 -15.43 6.26
C LYS A 108 -12.77 -15.18 7.43
N LYS A 109 -12.29 -14.51 8.49
CA LYS A 109 -13.11 -14.18 9.66
C LYS A 109 -14.19 -13.16 9.32
N ALA A 110 -13.85 -12.08 8.61
CA ALA A 110 -14.81 -11.08 8.15
C ALA A 110 -15.92 -11.69 7.28
N GLY A 111 -15.57 -12.63 6.40
CA GLY A 111 -16.55 -13.37 5.62
C GLY A 111 -17.48 -14.25 6.47
N ALA A 112 -16.97 -14.86 7.55
CA ALA A 112 -17.79 -15.61 8.51
C ALA A 112 -18.72 -14.68 9.32
N ASP A 113 -18.27 -13.45 9.60
CA ASP A 113 -19.06 -12.39 10.26
C ASP A 113 -20.05 -11.70 9.29
N GLY A 114 -20.12 -12.14 8.02
CA GLY A 114 -21.07 -11.63 7.02
C GLY A 114 -20.55 -10.50 6.12
N HIS A 115 -19.30 -10.06 6.30
CA HIS A 115 -18.67 -9.00 5.50
C HIS A 115 -17.93 -9.60 4.29
N ARG A 116 -18.59 -9.62 3.14
CA ARG A 116 -18.06 -10.16 1.88
C ARG A 116 -17.38 -9.12 1.01
N ASN A 117 -17.80 -7.86 1.10
CA ASN A 117 -17.23 -6.75 0.33
C ASN A 117 -16.77 -5.59 1.22
N ALA A 118 -16.03 -4.65 0.61
CA ALA A 118 -15.49 -3.48 1.31
C ALA A 118 -16.59 -2.57 1.86
N LEU A 119 -17.75 -2.50 1.20
CA LEU A 119 -18.89 -1.70 1.68
C LEU A 119 -19.46 -2.25 2.98
N GLN A 120 -19.69 -3.56 3.07
CA GLN A 120 -20.18 -4.21 4.29
C GLN A 120 -19.18 -4.06 5.43
N LEU A 121 -17.89 -4.17 5.14
CA LEU A 121 -16.84 -3.90 6.13
C LEU A 121 -16.88 -2.43 6.58
N ALA A 122 -17.01 -1.47 5.65
CA ALA A 122 -17.10 -0.04 5.96
C ALA A 122 -18.36 0.31 6.78
N ASP A 123 -19.51 -0.33 6.52
CA ASP A 123 -20.76 -0.07 7.23
C ASP A 123 -20.82 -0.76 8.63
N SER A 124 -19.81 -1.56 8.98
CA SER A 124 -19.74 -2.29 10.27
C SER A 124 -19.45 -1.39 11.47
N SER A 125 -20.03 -1.68 12.64
CA SER A 125 -19.71 -0.93 13.87
C SER A 125 -18.20 -1.02 14.20
N THR A 126 -17.54 0.13 14.31
CA THR A 126 -16.10 0.21 14.65
C THR A 126 -15.81 -0.40 16.01
N TRP A 127 -16.74 -0.31 16.96
CA TRP A 127 -16.64 -0.99 18.26
C TRP A 127 -16.62 -2.51 18.12
N VAL A 128 -17.52 -3.08 17.30
CA VAL A 128 -17.55 -4.53 17.03
C VAL A 128 -16.26 -4.96 16.34
N ILE A 129 -15.82 -4.19 15.34
CA ILE A 129 -14.57 -4.47 14.61
C ILE A 129 -13.37 -4.47 15.55
N ARG A 130 -13.26 -3.48 16.44
CA ARG A 130 -12.19 -3.44 17.45
C ARG A 130 -12.22 -4.64 18.38
N LYS A 131 -13.42 -5.02 18.85
CA LYS A 131 -13.61 -6.14 19.79
C LYS A 131 -13.30 -7.49 19.16
N HIS A 132 -13.73 -7.72 17.92
CA HIS A 132 -13.59 -9.01 17.25
C HIS A 132 -12.25 -9.15 16.51
N PHE A 133 -11.64 -8.05 16.08
CA PHE A 133 -10.40 -8.05 15.31
C PHE A 133 -9.29 -7.33 16.09
N ASN A 134 -8.96 -6.11 15.67
CA ASN A 134 -7.92 -5.30 16.29
C ASN A 134 -8.10 -3.81 15.91
N VAL A 135 -7.29 -2.96 16.53
CA VAL A 135 -7.29 -1.51 16.26
C VAL A 135 -6.86 -1.16 14.84
N VAL A 136 -6.07 -2.01 14.18
CA VAL A 136 -5.62 -1.77 12.79
C VAL A 136 -6.80 -1.89 11.83
N LEU A 137 -7.61 -2.93 11.94
CA LEU A 137 -8.81 -3.10 11.12
C LEU A 137 -9.87 -2.04 11.42
N GLU A 138 -9.98 -1.60 12.67
CA GLU A 138 -10.84 -0.47 13.02
C GLU A 138 -10.43 0.80 12.25
N ARG A 139 -9.12 1.09 12.19
CA ARG A 139 -8.59 2.21 11.39
C ARG A 139 -8.86 2.03 9.90
N THR A 140 -8.72 0.81 9.36
CA THR A 140 -9.10 0.51 7.96
C THR A 140 -10.58 0.80 7.71
N VAL A 141 -11.48 0.43 8.63
CA VAL A 141 -12.93 0.72 8.50
C VAL A 141 -13.20 2.22 8.48
N ARG A 142 -12.56 2.98 9.38
CA ARG A 142 -12.63 4.45 9.40
C ARG A 142 -12.09 5.06 8.11
N GLU A 143 -10.96 4.57 7.61
CA GLU A 143 -10.38 5.02 6.34
C GLU A 143 -11.34 4.77 5.16
N LEU A 144 -12.00 3.61 5.10
CA LEU A 144 -13.02 3.31 4.08
C LEU A 144 -14.24 4.23 4.19
N ARG A 145 -14.50 4.78 5.38
CA ARG A 145 -15.52 5.82 5.60
C ARG A 145 -15.05 7.22 5.23
N GLY A 146 -13.81 7.40 4.81
CA GLY A 146 -13.24 8.71 4.50
C GLY A 146 -12.64 9.43 5.71
N GLU A 147 -12.54 8.76 6.86
CA GLU A 147 -11.89 9.30 8.07
C GLU A 147 -10.41 8.93 8.04
N SER A 148 -9.53 9.92 7.82
CA SER A 148 -8.08 9.69 7.77
C SER A 148 -7.54 9.25 9.14
N CYS A 149 -7.00 8.03 9.20
CA CYS A 149 -6.44 7.40 10.40
C CYS A 149 -4.97 6.99 10.22
N LEU A 150 -4.46 7.03 8.98
CA LEU A 150 -3.09 6.67 8.65
C LEU A 150 -2.32 7.94 8.31
N GLN A 151 -1.40 8.34 9.19
CA GLN A 151 -0.61 9.55 9.00
C GLN A 151 0.28 9.43 7.76
N THR A 152 0.51 10.56 7.11
CA THR A 152 1.56 10.69 6.10
C THR A 152 2.89 10.74 6.84
N ASP A 153 3.66 9.67 6.76
CA ASP A 153 5.00 9.67 7.33
C ASP A 153 5.90 10.35 6.29
N GLU A 154 6.35 11.57 6.58
CA GLU A 154 7.30 12.30 5.71
C GLU A 154 8.63 11.55 5.55
N PHE A 155 8.91 10.58 6.44
CA PHE A 155 10.09 9.73 6.39
C PHE A 155 9.67 8.28 6.63
N ALA A 156 9.98 7.39 5.68
CA ALA A 156 9.89 5.96 5.94
C ALA A 156 10.75 5.65 7.18
N PRO A 157 10.21 4.96 8.20
CA PRO A 157 10.96 4.67 9.41
C PRO A 157 12.25 3.93 9.03
N THR A 158 13.35 4.29 9.67
CA THR A 158 14.63 3.60 9.50
C THR A 158 14.41 2.11 9.68
N LYS A 159 14.78 1.29 8.67
CA LYS A 159 14.56 -0.16 8.71
C LYS A 159 15.10 -0.71 10.03
N GLN A 160 14.24 -1.35 10.81
CA GLN A 160 14.65 -1.91 12.11
C GLN A 160 15.20 -3.33 12.00
N GLN A 161 15.21 -3.90 10.78
CA GLN A 161 15.63 -5.27 10.52
C GLN A 161 16.35 -5.35 9.18
N ILE A 162 17.48 -6.07 9.15
CA ILE A 162 18.15 -6.48 7.92
C ILE A 162 18.04 -7.98 7.79
N ILE A 163 17.39 -8.43 6.72
CA ILE A 163 17.18 -9.84 6.44
C ILE A 163 17.85 -10.20 5.11
N CYS A 164 18.63 -11.27 5.13
CA CYS A 164 19.11 -11.97 3.95
C CYS A 164 18.63 -13.41 4.06
N SER A 165 17.54 -13.73 3.37
CA SER A 165 17.04 -15.10 3.27
C SER A 165 16.90 -15.49 1.80
N ARG A 166 17.14 -16.77 1.50
CA ARG A 166 16.86 -17.39 0.21
C ARG A 166 16.38 -18.81 0.43
N SER A 167 15.47 -19.27 -0.41
CA SER A 167 15.08 -20.67 -0.45
C SER A 167 16.18 -21.49 -1.13
N PHE A 168 16.45 -22.68 -0.61
CA PHE A 168 17.33 -23.65 -1.27
C PHE A 168 16.59 -24.30 -2.45
N GLY A 169 17.30 -24.51 -3.57
CA GLY A 169 16.74 -25.16 -4.76
C GLY A 169 16.52 -26.67 -4.60
N HIS A 170 17.11 -27.26 -3.56
CA HIS A 170 16.96 -28.66 -3.16
C HIS A 170 17.13 -28.76 -1.64
N HIS A 171 16.77 -29.91 -1.07
CA HIS A 171 17.01 -30.15 0.35
C HIS A 171 18.52 -30.20 0.65
N ILE A 172 18.93 -29.45 1.68
CA ILE A 172 20.28 -29.49 2.23
C ILE A 172 20.28 -30.54 3.34
N THR A 173 21.11 -31.57 3.20
CA THR A 173 21.26 -32.65 4.20
C THR A 173 22.63 -32.65 4.86
N GLN A 174 23.60 -31.94 4.29
CA GLN A 174 24.96 -31.87 4.81
C GLN A 174 25.20 -30.57 5.59
N TYR A 175 25.94 -30.70 6.69
CA TYR A 175 26.31 -29.58 7.55
C TYR A 175 27.17 -28.54 6.80
N SER A 176 28.12 -28.98 5.97
CA SER A 176 29.01 -28.10 5.20
C SER A 176 28.25 -27.11 4.34
N ASP A 177 27.22 -27.58 3.65
CA ASP A 177 26.46 -26.80 2.69
C ASP A 177 25.58 -25.78 3.42
N MET A 178 25.00 -26.18 4.56
CA MET A 178 24.26 -25.27 5.44
C MET A 178 25.19 -24.21 6.03
N HIS A 179 26.38 -24.61 6.50
CA HIS A 179 27.37 -23.70 7.06
C HIS A 179 27.80 -22.64 6.03
N GLN A 180 28.14 -23.06 4.80
CA GLN A 180 28.49 -22.13 3.72
C GLN A 180 27.36 -21.16 3.39
N ALA A 181 26.12 -21.64 3.34
CA ALA A 181 24.96 -20.79 3.09
C ALA A 181 24.76 -19.74 4.18
N VAL A 182 24.88 -20.13 5.46
CA VAL A 182 24.79 -19.21 6.60
C VAL A 182 25.90 -18.16 6.54
N CYS A 183 27.14 -18.54 6.28
CA CYS A 183 28.24 -17.59 6.11
C CYS A 183 27.96 -16.57 5.00
N ALA A 184 27.55 -17.04 3.81
CA ALA A 184 27.23 -16.16 2.69
C ALA A 184 26.07 -15.20 3.01
N TYR A 185 25.04 -15.67 3.71
CA TYR A 185 23.90 -14.82 4.11
C TYR A 185 24.31 -13.81 5.18
N ALA A 186 25.15 -14.20 6.14
CA ALA A 186 25.69 -13.31 7.15
C ALA A 186 26.57 -12.21 6.53
N GLU A 187 27.45 -12.56 5.60
CA GLU A 187 28.27 -11.60 4.86
C GLU A 187 27.42 -10.58 4.10
N ARG A 188 26.40 -11.06 3.38
CA ARG A 188 25.49 -10.18 2.63
C ARG A 188 24.65 -9.29 3.55
N ALA A 189 24.24 -9.81 4.71
CA ALA A 189 23.55 -9.02 5.73
C ALA A 189 24.46 -7.94 6.32
N ALA A 190 25.72 -8.27 6.62
CA ALA A 190 26.72 -7.32 7.10
C ALA A 190 27.05 -6.23 6.07
N GLU A 191 27.13 -6.57 4.78
CA GLU A 191 27.31 -5.60 3.70
C GLU A 191 26.14 -4.61 3.66
N LYS A 192 24.90 -5.10 3.69
CA LYS A 192 23.70 -4.24 3.75
C LYS A 192 23.70 -3.35 4.99
N LEU A 193 24.08 -3.89 6.15
CA LEU A 193 24.18 -3.15 7.41
C LEU A 193 25.14 -1.96 7.29
N ARG A 194 26.32 -2.16 6.67
CA ARG A 194 27.29 -1.09 6.44
C ARG A 194 26.78 -0.04 5.45
N VAL A 195 26.15 -0.47 4.34
CA VAL A 195 25.57 0.44 3.33
C VAL A 195 24.48 1.31 3.94
N GLU A 196 23.62 0.73 4.78
CA GLU A 196 22.54 1.44 5.47
C GLU A 196 23.03 2.21 6.72
N LYS A 197 24.34 2.17 7.03
CA LYS A 197 24.98 2.82 8.19
C LYS A 197 24.30 2.49 9.53
N GLN A 198 23.87 1.26 9.69
CA GLN A 198 23.19 0.77 10.89
C GLN A 198 24.12 -0.05 11.78
N TYR A 199 23.72 -0.24 13.04
CA TYR A 199 24.42 -1.08 14.00
C TYR A 199 23.46 -2.15 14.53
N CYS A 200 23.94 -3.37 14.73
CA CYS A 200 23.17 -4.45 15.34
C CYS A 200 23.73 -4.77 16.73
N ARG A 201 22.85 -5.11 17.68
CA ARG A 201 23.25 -5.64 18.98
C ARG A 201 23.43 -7.16 18.84
N ALA A 202 24.56 -7.69 19.28
CA ALA A 202 24.69 -9.14 19.45
C ALA A 202 23.73 -9.57 20.57
N GLY A 203 22.81 -10.48 20.25
CA GLY A 203 21.86 -11.07 21.19
C GLY A 203 22.43 -12.31 21.84
#